data_AF-A0A8U0SPI0-F1
#
_entry.id   AF-A0A8U0SPI0-F1
#
_cell.length_a   1.000
_cell.length_b   1.000
_cell.length_c   1.000
_cell.angle_alpha   90.00
_cell.angle_beta   90.00
_cell.angle_gamma   90.00
#
_symmetry.space_group_name_H-M   'P 1'
#
loop_
_entity.id
_entity.type
_entity.pdbx_description
1 polymer ?
#
loop_
_entity_poly.entity_id
_entity_poly.type
_entity_poly.pdbx_seq_one_letter_code
_entity_poly.pdbx_strand_id
1 'polypeptide(L)'
;MSGRPKPRRGARTLTGHSEEAGGSASLHIPLAEDGSREASRLTQSWKIVISAVSILTLLLIGLGNHMWLQETEFPHKSRQFYALIAEYGSRLYNYQARLRMPKEQLELLKKESQTLENNFREILFLIEQIDVLKALLRDTQDGLHSHSWNVDGDWDQEPPEATDEEMSNLVNYVLKKLREDQVQMADYALKSAGASVIEAGTSESYKNNKAKLYWHRIGFLTYEMPPDIILQPDVHPGKCWAFPGSQGHVLIKLAGRIMPTAITMEHISEKVSPSGNISSAPKEFSVHGISKQCDGEEIFLGQFIYDKTGSTVQTFELQRNVSESLLCVKLKILSNWGHPKYTCLYRFRVHGTPGE
;
A
#
# COMPACT_ATOMS: atom_id res chain seq x y z
N MET A 1 45.17 10.07 49.23
CA MET A 1 45.06 9.17 50.40
C MET A 1 43.60 8.74 50.44
N SER A 2 43.23 7.47 50.15
CA SER A 2 43.40 6.26 50.98
C SER A 2 42.67 6.38 52.34
N GLY A 3 41.71 5.51 52.70
CA GLY A 3 41.26 4.29 52.00
C GLY A 3 39.95 3.67 52.54
N ARG A 4 39.66 2.43 52.12
CA ARG A 4 38.48 1.63 52.54
C ARG A 4 38.61 1.06 53.96
N PRO A 5 37.50 0.58 54.54
CA PRO A 5 37.48 -0.80 55.05
C PRO A 5 36.35 -1.67 54.47
N LYS A 6 36.48 -2.99 54.65
CA LYS A 6 35.51 -4.06 54.29
C LYS A 6 35.90 -5.33 55.11
N PRO A 7 35.07 -6.39 55.13
CA PRO A 7 33.85 -6.60 55.93
C PRO A 7 34.08 -7.59 57.11
N ARG A 8 33.00 -8.09 57.75
CA ARG A 8 33.06 -9.28 58.63
C ARG A 8 32.19 -10.43 58.10
N ARG A 9 32.57 -11.66 58.46
CA ARG A 9 31.91 -12.93 58.10
C ARG A 9 30.77 -13.29 59.06
N GLY A 10 29.81 -14.06 58.57
CA GLY A 10 28.95 -14.96 59.34
C GLY A 10 28.57 -16.15 58.45
N ALA A 11 28.67 -17.38 58.96
CA ALA A 11 28.38 -18.60 58.21
C ALA A 11 28.03 -19.77 59.14
N ARG A 12 27.15 -20.67 58.71
CA ARG A 12 27.07 -22.05 59.21
C ARG A 12 26.37 -22.97 58.21
N THR A 13 26.91 -24.18 58.09
CA THR A 13 26.41 -25.31 57.31
C THR A 13 26.04 -26.46 58.27
N LEU A 14 25.25 -27.44 57.82
CA LEU A 14 25.26 -28.80 58.37
C LEU A 14 24.70 -29.80 57.34
N THR A 15 25.07 -31.07 57.48
CA THR A 15 25.07 -32.09 56.41
C THR A 15 24.92 -33.53 56.95
N GLY A 16 24.36 -34.42 56.13
CA GLY A 16 24.29 -35.90 56.32
C GLY A 16 23.09 -36.45 55.51
N HIS A 17 23.16 -37.46 54.63
CA HIS A 17 23.65 -38.86 54.74
C HIS A 17 22.84 -39.69 55.77
N SER A 18 22.39 -40.95 55.55
CA SER A 18 22.44 -41.90 54.40
C SER A 18 21.58 -43.17 54.78
N GLU A 19 21.39 -44.30 54.03
CA GLU A 19 21.93 -44.88 52.77
C GLU A 19 20.91 -45.87 52.10
N GLU A 20 21.41 -46.81 51.28
CA GLU A 20 20.86 -48.02 50.59
C GLU A 20 20.24 -49.14 51.49
N ALA A 21 19.71 -50.30 51.04
CA ALA A 21 19.02 -50.78 49.81
C ALA A 21 18.55 -52.26 50.02
N GLY A 22 17.80 -52.87 49.09
CA GLY A 22 17.51 -54.32 49.06
C GLY A 22 16.11 -54.71 48.53
N GLY A 23 15.94 -55.90 47.92
CA GLY A 23 14.67 -56.33 47.32
C GLY A 23 14.52 -57.84 47.09
N SER A 24 13.37 -58.26 46.56
CA SER A 24 13.05 -59.64 46.13
C SER A 24 11.92 -59.64 45.07
N ALA A 25 11.66 -60.77 44.40
CA ALA A 25 10.86 -60.84 43.18
C ALA A 25 9.81 -61.98 43.14
N SER A 26 8.83 -61.86 42.24
CA SER A 26 7.90 -62.93 41.82
C SER A 26 7.51 -62.78 40.33
N LEU A 27 6.87 -63.80 39.73
CA LEU A 27 6.94 -64.13 38.30
C LEU A 27 5.57 -64.09 37.55
N HIS A 28 5.61 -64.23 36.21
CA HIS A 28 4.51 -64.42 35.23
C HIS A 28 3.81 -63.14 34.71
N ILE A 29 3.40 -62.99 33.43
CA ILE A 29 3.50 -63.80 32.18
C ILE A 29 3.57 -62.82 30.97
N PRO A 30 4.24 -63.14 29.84
CA PRO A 30 4.33 -62.25 28.67
C PRO A 30 3.17 -62.40 27.66
N LEU A 31 2.76 -61.30 27.02
CA LEU A 31 1.86 -61.27 25.85
C LEU A 31 2.30 -60.20 24.81
N ALA A 32 2.17 -60.56 23.54
CA ALA A 32 2.72 -59.94 22.32
C ALA A 32 2.66 -58.39 22.18
N GLU A 33 3.79 -57.78 21.76
CA GLU A 33 3.87 -56.38 21.30
C GLU A 33 4.19 -56.19 19.79
N ASP A 34 4.38 -57.28 19.03
CA ASP A 34 4.96 -57.22 17.68
C ASP A 34 4.04 -56.57 16.61
N GLY A 35 2.72 -56.67 16.79
CA GLY A 35 1.73 -56.14 15.83
C GLY A 35 1.67 -54.60 15.72
N SER A 36 2.32 -53.86 16.63
CA SER A 36 2.25 -52.39 16.70
C SER A 36 3.06 -51.68 15.60
N ARG A 37 4.25 -52.20 15.27
CA ARG A 37 5.22 -51.51 14.40
C ARG A 37 4.86 -51.60 12.92
N GLU A 38 4.35 -52.74 12.47
CA GLU A 38 4.02 -52.94 11.05
C GLU A 38 2.78 -52.14 10.64
N ALA A 39 1.76 -52.08 11.49
CA ALA A 39 0.58 -51.23 11.32
C ALA A 39 0.92 -49.73 11.19
N SER A 40 1.95 -49.26 11.91
CA SER A 40 2.39 -47.86 11.83
C SER A 40 2.96 -47.51 10.44
N ARG A 41 3.69 -48.42 9.80
CA ARG A 41 4.28 -48.22 8.47
C ARG A 41 3.23 -48.28 7.36
N LEU A 42 2.32 -49.26 7.45
CA LEU A 42 1.17 -49.36 6.52
C LEU A 42 0.29 -48.10 6.55
N THR A 43 -0.06 -47.62 7.75
CA THR A 43 -0.91 -46.42 7.88
C THR A 43 -0.21 -45.11 7.49
N GLN A 44 1.11 -45.02 7.61
CA GLN A 44 1.87 -43.87 7.08
C GLN A 44 1.97 -43.90 5.55
N SER A 45 2.21 -45.08 4.95
CA SER A 45 2.22 -45.27 3.50
C SER A 45 0.86 -44.91 2.86
N TRP A 46 -0.24 -45.41 3.42
CA TRP A 46 -1.60 -45.10 2.94
C TRP A 46 -1.92 -43.61 2.96
N LYS A 47 -1.49 -42.86 3.98
CA LYS A 47 -1.68 -41.39 4.05
C LYS A 47 -0.95 -40.64 2.92
N ILE A 48 0.25 -41.09 2.56
CA ILE A 48 1.03 -40.51 1.45
C ILE A 48 0.33 -40.80 0.11
N VAL A 49 -0.12 -42.05 -0.12
CA VAL A 49 -0.85 -42.44 -1.33
C VAL A 49 -2.16 -41.65 -1.47
N ILE A 50 -2.96 -41.55 -0.40
CA ILE A 50 -4.21 -40.77 -0.41
C ILE A 50 -3.93 -39.30 -0.71
N SER A 51 -2.92 -38.69 -0.09
CA SER A 51 -2.56 -37.29 -0.34
C SER A 51 -2.11 -37.05 -1.79
N ALA A 52 -1.33 -37.96 -2.38
CA ALA A 52 -0.87 -37.86 -3.76
C ALA A 52 -2.04 -37.98 -4.74
N VAL A 53 -2.96 -38.93 -4.51
CA VAL A 53 -4.18 -39.10 -5.31
C VAL A 53 -5.09 -37.86 -5.20
N SER A 54 -5.28 -37.30 -4.00
CA SER A 54 -6.09 -36.09 -3.80
C SER A 54 -5.51 -34.84 -4.48
N ILE A 55 -4.18 -34.70 -4.53
CA ILE A 55 -3.54 -33.61 -5.27
C ILE A 55 -3.68 -33.81 -6.78
N LEU A 56 -3.51 -35.05 -7.27
CA LEU A 56 -3.65 -35.37 -8.69
C LEU A 56 -5.09 -35.17 -9.19
N THR A 57 -6.11 -35.56 -8.42
CA THR A 57 -7.51 -35.31 -8.79
C THR A 57 -7.87 -33.84 -8.76
N LEU A 58 -7.38 -33.05 -7.79
CA LEU A 58 -7.57 -31.59 -7.79
C LEU A 58 -6.90 -30.91 -8.98
N LEU A 59 -5.70 -31.36 -9.40
CA LEU A 59 -5.05 -30.86 -10.61
C LEU A 59 -5.82 -31.21 -11.88
N LEU A 60 -6.32 -32.45 -12.00
CA LEU A 60 -7.12 -32.89 -13.15
C LEU A 60 -8.48 -32.16 -13.23
N ILE A 61 -9.14 -31.91 -12.09
CA ILE A 61 -10.36 -31.10 -12.02
C ILE A 61 -10.05 -29.63 -12.36
N GLY A 62 -8.91 -29.10 -11.90
CA GLY A 62 -8.44 -27.75 -12.23
C GLY A 62 -8.19 -27.56 -13.73
N LEU A 63 -7.46 -28.50 -14.35
CA LEU A 63 -7.19 -28.50 -15.80
C LEU A 63 -8.48 -28.70 -16.62
N GLY A 64 -9.35 -29.62 -16.22
CA GLY A 64 -10.66 -29.83 -16.86
C GLY A 64 -11.54 -28.58 -16.81
N ASN A 65 -11.63 -27.93 -15.66
CA ASN A 65 -12.36 -26.67 -15.51
C ASN A 65 -11.70 -25.51 -16.28
N HIS A 66 -10.37 -25.46 -16.35
CA HIS A 66 -9.66 -24.42 -17.10
C HIS A 66 -9.87 -24.55 -18.62
N MET A 67 -9.90 -25.78 -19.16
CA MET A 67 -10.26 -25.98 -20.57
C MET A 67 -11.76 -25.67 -20.81
N TRP A 68 -12.65 -26.11 -19.92
CA TRP A 68 -14.10 -25.88 -20.06
C TRP A 68 -14.50 -24.40 -19.96
N LEU A 69 -13.77 -23.60 -19.16
CA LEU A 69 -13.98 -22.16 -19.02
C LEU A 69 -13.59 -21.34 -20.26
N GLN A 70 -12.84 -21.90 -21.21
CA GLN A 70 -12.34 -21.15 -22.36
C GLN A 70 -13.33 -21.06 -23.54
N GLU A 71 -14.45 -21.79 -23.51
CA GLU A 71 -15.21 -22.08 -24.74
C GLU A 71 -16.77 -21.98 -24.62
N THR A 72 -17.33 -21.47 -23.51
CA THR A 72 -18.78 -21.21 -23.41
C THR A 72 -19.16 -19.90 -22.70
N GLU A 73 -20.07 -19.13 -23.31
CA GLU A 73 -20.73 -18.00 -22.65
C GLU A 73 -21.81 -18.50 -21.65
N PHE A 74 -21.78 -18.01 -20.41
CA PHE A 74 -22.52 -18.64 -19.31
C PHE A 74 -23.98 -18.15 -19.17
N PRO A 75 -24.99 -19.05 -19.23
CA PRO A 75 -26.39 -18.67 -19.12
C PRO A 75 -26.87 -18.45 -17.68
N HIS A 76 -27.96 -17.67 -17.56
CA HIS A 76 -28.46 -17.01 -16.34
C HIS A 76 -28.75 -17.94 -15.14
N LYS A 77 -29.01 -19.24 -15.33
CA LYS A 77 -29.32 -20.19 -14.24
C LYS A 77 -28.14 -20.45 -13.28
N SER A 78 -26.90 -20.32 -13.75
CA SER A 78 -25.69 -20.49 -12.92
C SER A 78 -25.67 -19.54 -11.70
N ARG A 79 -26.15 -18.31 -11.88
CA ARG A 79 -26.09 -17.23 -10.88
C ARG A 79 -26.89 -17.53 -9.60
N GLN A 80 -28.00 -18.28 -9.70
CA GLN A 80 -28.79 -18.70 -8.54
C GLN A 80 -28.10 -19.81 -7.73
N PHE A 81 -27.38 -20.71 -8.39
CA PHE A 81 -26.62 -21.78 -7.72
C PHE A 81 -25.43 -21.21 -6.93
N TYR A 82 -24.69 -20.28 -7.54
CA TYR A 82 -23.61 -19.56 -6.83
C TYR A 82 -24.12 -18.70 -5.67
N ALA A 83 -25.30 -18.08 -5.79
CA ALA A 83 -25.92 -17.36 -4.68
C ALA A 83 -26.25 -18.27 -3.49
N LEU A 84 -26.82 -19.46 -3.75
CA LEU A 84 -27.09 -20.48 -2.72
C LEU A 84 -25.81 -20.97 -2.03
N ILE A 85 -24.73 -21.20 -2.77
CA ILE A 85 -23.44 -21.61 -2.22
C ILE A 85 -22.80 -20.47 -1.41
N ALA A 86 -22.87 -19.23 -1.88
CA ALA A 86 -22.39 -18.06 -1.13
C ALA A 86 -23.17 -17.84 0.17
N GLU A 87 -24.50 -18.02 0.14
CA GLU A 87 -25.33 -17.92 1.34
C GLU A 87 -25.00 -19.04 2.34
N TYR A 88 -24.88 -20.29 1.89
CA TYR A 88 -24.50 -21.42 2.74
C TYR A 88 -23.09 -21.24 3.34
N GLY A 89 -22.14 -20.72 2.55
CA GLY A 89 -20.80 -20.35 3.00
C GLY A 89 -20.80 -19.25 4.06
N SER A 90 -21.60 -18.19 3.88
CA SER A 90 -21.73 -17.11 4.87
C SER A 90 -22.41 -17.58 6.16
N ARG A 91 -23.42 -18.47 6.07
CA ARG A 91 -24.07 -19.10 7.22
C ARG A 91 -23.08 -20.00 7.99
N LEU A 92 -22.23 -20.75 7.29
CA LEU A 92 -21.19 -21.59 7.91
C LEU A 92 -20.09 -20.76 8.58
N TYR A 93 -19.64 -19.68 7.92
CA TYR A 93 -18.70 -18.69 8.50
C TYR A 93 -19.26 -18.09 9.80
N ASN A 94 -20.52 -17.65 9.79
CA ASN A 94 -21.20 -17.11 10.97
C ASN A 94 -21.41 -18.15 12.09
N TYR A 95 -21.48 -19.44 11.76
CA TYR A 95 -21.52 -20.53 12.75
C TYR A 95 -20.16 -20.78 13.39
N GLN A 96 -19.08 -20.78 12.60
CA GLN A 96 -17.71 -20.96 13.09
C GLN A 96 -17.21 -19.75 13.90
N ALA A 97 -17.56 -18.54 13.48
CA ALA A 97 -17.23 -17.29 14.20
C ALA A 97 -17.76 -17.26 15.65
N ARG A 98 -18.84 -17.99 15.94
CA ARG A 98 -19.50 -18.01 17.26
C ARG A 98 -18.81 -18.90 18.30
N LEU A 99 -17.79 -19.69 17.93
CA LEU A 99 -17.26 -20.77 18.79
C LEU A 99 -15.80 -20.62 19.27
N ARG A 100 -15.04 -19.57 18.91
CA ARG A 100 -13.60 -19.51 19.30
C ARG A 100 -12.94 -18.14 19.51
N MET A 101 -13.69 -17.12 19.95
CA MET A 101 -13.11 -15.87 20.46
C MET A 101 -13.27 -15.76 21.99
N PRO A 102 -12.22 -15.43 22.77
CA PRO A 102 -12.36 -15.07 24.18
C PRO A 102 -13.29 -13.86 24.34
N LYS A 103 -14.16 -13.87 25.35
CA LYS A 103 -15.18 -12.80 25.55
C LYS A 103 -14.58 -11.39 25.59
N GLU A 104 -13.41 -11.25 26.21
CA GLU A 104 -12.65 -9.99 26.28
C GLU A 104 -12.26 -9.44 24.89
N GLN A 105 -11.84 -10.31 23.97
CA GLN A 105 -11.50 -9.89 22.60
C GLN A 105 -12.75 -9.58 21.77
N LEU A 106 -13.88 -10.25 22.05
CA LEU A 106 -15.16 -9.95 21.40
C LEU A 106 -15.74 -8.60 21.87
N GLU A 107 -15.69 -8.31 23.17
CA GLU A 107 -16.11 -7.00 23.70
C GLU A 107 -15.15 -5.87 23.29
N LEU A 108 -13.85 -6.13 23.13
CA LEU A 108 -12.90 -5.18 22.55
C LEU A 108 -13.25 -4.85 21.10
N LEU A 109 -13.40 -5.86 20.23
CA LEU A 109 -13.80 -5.67 18.81
C LEU A 109 -15.14 -4.95 18.68
N LYS A 110 -16.10 -5.27 19.55
CA LYS A 110 -17.41 -4.62 19.62
C LYS A 110 -17.27 -3.14 20.02
N LYS A 111 -16.43 -2.82 21.00
CA LYS A 111 -16.12 -1.43 21.40
C LYS A 111 -15.39 -0.66 20.29
N GLU A 112 -14.42 -1.28 19.61
CA GLU A 112 -13.71 -0.67 18.49
C GLU A 112 -14.65 -0.43 17.29
N SER A 113 -15.52 -1.39 16.97
CA SER A 113 -16.56 -1.25 15.94
C SER A 113 -17.57 -0.15 16.29
N GLN A 114 -18.01 -0.05 17.55
CA GLN A 114 -18.88 1.04 18.01
C GLN A 114 -18.18 2.40 17.98
N THR A 115 -16.88 2.44 18.28
CA THR A 115 -16.08 3.67 18.16
C THR A 115 -15.98 4.11 16.69
N LEU A 116 -15.75 3.17 15.78
CA LEU A 116 -15.71 3.45 14.33
C LEU A 116 -17.09 3.92 13.81
N GLU A 117 -18.18 3.29 14.25
CA GLU A 117 -19.54 3.72 13.87
C GLU A 117 -19.87 5.12 14.39
N ASN A 118 -19.49 5.43 15.64
CA ASN A 118 -19.64 6.77 16.21
C ASN A 118 -18.84 7.82 15.42
N ASN A 119 -17.59 7.52 15.08
CA ASN A 119 -16.76 8.42 14.26
C ASN A 119 -17.38 8.65 12.87
N PHE A 120 -17.97 7.62 12.24
CA PHE A 120 -18.69 7.79 10.97
C PHE A 120 -19.97 8.64 11.12
N ARG A 121 -20.72 8.48 12.22
CA ARG A 121 -21.89 9.32 12.53
C ARG A 121 -21.49 10.78 12.77
N GLU A 122 -20.38 11.01 13.46
CA GLU A 122 -19.82 12.35 13.69
C GLU A 122 -19.33 12.99 12.38
N ILE A 123 -18.67 12.25 11.49
CA ILE A 123 -18.29 12.72 10.15
C ILE A 123 -19.53 13.09 9.31
N LEU A 124 -20.59 12.28 9.33
CA LEU A 124 -21.83 12.57 8.61
C LEU A 124 -22.54 13.82 9.17
N PHE A 125 -22.57 13.98 10.49
CA PHE A 125 -23.10 15.18 11.15
C PHE A 125 -22.26 16.44 10.85
N LEU A 126 -20.93 16.32 10.75
CA LEU A 126 -20.07 17.41 10.32
C LEU A 126 -20.29 17.81 8.85
N ILE A 127 -20.58 16.84 7.96
CA ILE A 127 -20.97 17.11 6.57
C ILE A 127 -22.30 17.86 6.53
N GLU A 128 -23.30 17.42 7.31
CA GLU A 128 -24.59 18.10 7.43
C GLU A 128 -24.44 19.55 7.96
N GLN A 129 -23.63 19.77 9.01
CA GLN A 129 -23.33 21.12 9.49
C GLN A 129 -22.59 21.98 8.46
N ILE A 130 -21.69 21.40 7.67
CA ILE A 130 -21.00 22.11 6.57
C ILE A 130 -22.00 22.55 5.50
N ASP A 131 -23.01 21.73 5.17
CA ASP A 131 -24.04 22.09 4.19
C ASP A 131 -25.08 23.09 4.74
N VAL A 132 -25.41 23.02 6.03
CA VAL A 132 -26.17 24.06 6.74
C VAL A 132 -25.39 25.38 6.78
N LEU A 133 -24.08 25.35 7.07
CA LEU A 133 -23.24 26.54 7.06
C LEU A 133 -23.15 27.17 5.66
N LYS A 134 -23.05 26.36 4.59
CA LYS A 134 -23.16 26.85 3.20
C LYS A 134 -24.54 27.45 2.90
N ALA A 135 -25.62 26.96 3.50
CA ALA A 135 -26.95 27.52 3.32
C ALA A 135 -27.07 28.88 4.05
N LEU A 136 -26.64 28.96 5.31
CA LEU A 136 -26.61 30.19 6.09
C LEU A 136 -25.72 31.27 5.47
N LEU A 137 -24.55 30.90 4.92
CA LEU A 137 -23.66 31.84 4.24
C LEU A 137 -24.34 32.49 3.01
N ARG A 138 -25.12 31.71 2.25
CA ARG A 138 -25.92 32.23 1.11
C ARG A 138 -27.05 33.13 1.61
N ASP A 139 -27.80 32.71 2.63
CA ASP A 139 -28.86 33.51 3.25
C ASP A 139 -28.35 34.86 3.80
N THR A 140 -27.14 34.90 4.38
CA THR A 140 -26.49 36.16 4.78
C THR A 140 -26.00 37.01 3.60
N GLN A 141 -25.61 36.40 2.48
CA GLN A 141 -25.21 37.12 1.26
C GLN A 141 -26.44 37.76 0.59
N ASP A 142 -27.51 36.98 0.42
CA ASP A 142 -28.83 37.44 -0.05
C ASP A 142 -29.39 38.55 0.88
N GLY A 143 -29.17 38.42 2.20
CA GLY A 143 -29.55 39.41 3.20
C GLY A 143 -28.77 40.73 3.11
N LEU A 144 -27.46 40.69 2.82
CA LEU A 144 -26.64 41.90 2.64
C LEU A 144 -27.13 42.75 1.46
N HIS A 145 -27.56 42.12 0.37
CA HIS A 145 -28.14 42.81 -0.78
C HIS A 145 -29.46 43.56 -0.48
N SER A 146 -30.08 43.34 0.68
CA SER A 146 -31.35 43.99 1.09
C SER A 146 -31.17 45.25 1.94
N HIS A 147 -29.95 45.58 2.41
CA HIS A 147 -29.74 46.65 3.40
C HIS A 147 -28.76 47.74 2.96
N SER A 148 -29.09 48.38 1.83
CA SER A 148 -28.48 49.67 1.45
C SER A 148 -28.79 50.75 2.49
N TRP A 149 -27.74 51.27 3.12
CA TRP A 149 -27.78 52.45 3.97
C TRP A 149 -26.92 53.56 3.37
N ASN A 150 -27.45 54.78 3.37
CA ASN A 150 -26.81 55.92 2.72
C ASN A 150 -25.66 56.48 3.58
N VAL A 151 -24.49 56.61 2.94
CA VAL A 151 -23.60 57.80 2.93
C VAL A 151 -23.53 58.64 4.21
N ASP A 152 -22.38 58.59 4.89
CA ASP A 152 -21.47 59.75 4.98
C ASP A 152 -20.11 59.34 5.59
N GLY A 153 -18.98 59.75 5.00
CA GLY A 153 -17.63 59.45 5.53
C GLY A 153 -16.52 59.29 4.48
N ASP A 154 -16.05 60.40 3.91
CA ASP A 154 -14.91 60.50 2.98
C ASP A 154 -13.58 59.97 3.55
N TRP A 155 -12.92 59.01 2.86
CA TRP A 155 -11.46 58.80 2.81
C TRP A 155 -11.01 57.97 1.58
N ASP A 156 -10.15 58.57 0.76
CA ASP A 156 -9.12 57.97 -0.13
C ASP A 156 -9.29 56.56 -0.75
N GLN A 157 -9.71 56.54 -2.03
CA GLN A 157 -9.36 55.58 -3.09
C GLN A 157 -9.15 54.10 -2.70
N GLU A 158 -10.25 53.37 -2.50
CA GLU A 158 -10.21 51.90 -2.48
C GLU A 158 -9.82 51.29 -3.85
N PRO A 159 -9.22 50.08 -3.88
CA PRO A 159 -9.14 49.29 -5.11
C PRO A 159 -10.54 49.00 -5.66
N PRO A 160 -10.71 48.75 -6.97
CA PRO A 160 -12.02 48.40 -7.51
C PRO A 160 -12.58 47.16 -6.79
N GLU A 161 -13.71 47.34 -6.11
CA GLU A 161 -14.42 46.30 -5.38
C GLU A 161 -14.89 45.23 -6.39
N ALA A 162 -14.18 44.11 -6.43
CA ALA A 162 -14.45 43.03 -7.37
C ALA A 162 -15.83 42.44 -7.06
N THR A 163 -16.71 42.42 -8.06
CA THR A 163 -18.12 42.05 -7.85
C THR A 163 -18.26 40.62 -7.35
N ASP A 164 -19.35 40.31 -6.63
CA ASP A 164 -19.66 38.94 -6.17
C ASP A 164 -19.63 37.92 -7.32
N GLU A 165 -20.02 38.33 -8.53
CA GLU A 165 -19.94 37.50 -9.73
C GLU A 165 -18.49 37.25 -10.16
N GLU A 166 -17.61 38.27 -10.17
CA GLU A 166 -16.18 38.10 -10.46
C GLU A 166 -15.47 37.26 -9.39
N MET A 167 -15.79 37.47 -8.11
CA MET A 167 -15.27 36.68 -7.00
C MET A 167 -15.73 35.22 -7.07
N SER A 168 -17.01 34.98 -7.33
CA SER A 168 -17.56 33.63 -7.53
C SER A 168 -16.96 32.95 -8.76
N ASN A 169 -16.79 33.67 -9.87
CA ASN A 169 -16.12 33.15 -11.06
C ASN A 169 -14.64 32.82 -10.81
N LEU A 170 -13.93 33.65 -10.04
CA LEU A 170 -12.55 33.39 -9.62
C LEU A 170 -12.46 32.15 -8.72
N VAL A 171 -13.34 32.02 -7.72
CA VAL A 171 -13.39 30.85 -6.82
C VAL A 171 -13.71 29.58 -7.62
N ASN A 172 -14.69 29.62 -8.53
CA ASN A 172 -15.02 28.48 -9.38
C ASN A 172 -13.89 28.15 -10.37
N TYR A 173 -13.18 29.14 -10.91
CA TYR A 173 -11.99 28.94 -11.74
C TYR A 173 -10.86 28.28 -10.95
N VAL A 174 -10.57 28.76 -9.72
CA VAL A 174 -9.55 28.18 -8.84
C VAL A 174 -9.92 26.76 -8.41
N LEU A 175 -11.16 26.51 -7.99
CA LEU A 175 -11.63 25.16 -7.65
C LEU A 175 -11.61 24.21 -8.85
N LYS A 176 -11.89 24.70 -10.06
CA LYS A 176 -11.71 23.93 -11.30
C LYS A 176 -10.23 23.62 -11.55
N LYS A 177 -9.33 24.61 -11.42
CA LYS A 177 -7.87 24.45 -11.59
C LYS A 177 -7.21 23.58 -10.51
N LEU A 178 -7.80 23.47 -9.33
CA LEU A 178 -7.40 22.55 -8.26
C LEU A 178 -7.93 21.12 -8.47
N ARG A 179 -8.96 20.94 -9.31
CA ARG A 179 -9.50 19.62 -9.72
C ARG A 179 -8.89 19.10 -11.02
N GLU A 180 -8.42 19.99 -11.88
CA GLU A 180 -7.48 19.67 -12.95
C GLU A 180 -6.13 19.25 -12.34
N ASP A 181 -5.40 18.31 -12.97
CA ASP A 181 -4.09 17.89 -12.44
C ASP A 181 -3.11 19.06 -12.53
N GLN A 182 -2.44 19.40 -11.42
CA GLN A 182 -1.70 20.66 -11.21
C GLN A 182 -0.64 20.96 -12.28
N VAL A 183 -0.13 19.90 -12.94
CA VAL A 183 0.89 19.96 -13.98
C VAL A 183 0.33 20.38 -15.35
N GLN A 184 -0.99 20.24 -15.58
CA GLN A 184 -1.70 20.59 -16.82
C GLN A 184 -1.12 19.97 -18.12
N MET A 185 -0.37 18.87 -18.01
CA MET A 185 0.16 18.08 -19.13
C MET A 185 -0.34 16.64 -19.08
N ALA A 186 -0.53 16.01 -20.24
CA ALA A 186 -0.93 14.61 -20.35
C ALA A 186 0.12 13.67 -19.74
N ASP A 187 -0.32 12.72 -18.91
CA ASP A 187 0.54 11.75 -18.22
C ASP A 187 0.56 10.41 -18.99
N TYR A 188 1.56 10.24 -19.85
CA TYR A 188 1.74 9.02 -20.65
C TYR A 188 2.29 7.84 -19.84
N ALA A 189 2.66 8.06 -18.57
CA ALA A 189 3.02 7.00 -17.63
C ALA A 189 1.83 6.55 -16.76
N LEU A 190 0.64 7.14 -16.92
CA LEU A 190 -0.55 6.79 -16.14
C LEU A 190 -1.05 5.37 -16.45
N LYS A 191 -1.09 4.50 -15.44
CA LYS A 191 -1.50 3.09 -15.56
C LYS A 191 -2.92 2.93 -16.12
N SER A 192 -3.86 3.77 -15.69
CA SER A 192 -5.24 3.75 -16.19
C SER A 192 -5.40 4.24 -17.64
N ALA A 193 -4.35 4.85 -18.23
CA ALA A 193 -4.30 5.15 -19.66
C ALA A 193 -3.66 4.03 -20.50
N GLY A 194 -3.15 2.96 -19.88
CA GLY A 194 -2.52 1.82 -20.56
C GLY A 194 -1.01 1.70 -20.37
N ALA A 195 -0.37 2.56 -19.57
CA ALA A 195 1.04 2.42 -19.21
C ALA A 195 1.27 1.24 -18.23
N SER A 196 2.47 0.66 -18.24
CA SER A 196 2.85 -0.43 -17.33
C SER A 196 4.34 -0.42 -16.98
N VAL A 197 4.70 -1.10 -15.89
CA VAL A 197 6.10 -1.40 -15.57
C VAL A 197 6.54 -2.67 -16.31
N ILE A 198 7.78 -2.70 -16.80
CA ILE A 198 8.46 -3.90 -17.30
C ILE A 198 9.34 -4.43 -16.16
N GLU A 199 8.90 -5.52 -15.53
CA GLU A 199 9.55 -6.07 -14.33
C GLU A 199 11.01 -6.47 -14.57
N ALA A 200 11.31 -7.11 -15.71
CA ALA A 200 12.66 -7.53 -16.08
C ALA A 200 13.66 -6.36 -16.24
N GLY A 201 13.18 -5.13 -16.42
CA GLY A 201 13.98 -3.90 -16.48
C GLY A 201 13.91 -3.05 -15.22
N THR A 202 13.45 -3.61 -14.10
CA THR A 202 13.12 -2.89 -12.86
C THR A 202 13.79 -3.55 -11.64
N SER A 203 14.17 -2.74 -10.65
CA SER A 203 14.82 -3.21 -9.41
C SER A 203 13.85 -3.97 -8.49
N GLU A 204 14.38 -4.86 -7.64
CA GLU A 204 13.56 -5.54 -6.63
C GLU A 204 12.92 -4.57 -5.62
N SER A 205 11.67 -4.85 -5.25
CA SER A 205 10.99 -4.16 -4.14
C SER A 205 11.63 -4.46 -2.78
N TYR A 206 11.65 -3.46 -1.90
CA TYR A 206 12.19 -3.55 -0.55
C TYR A 206 11.27 -4.36 0.38
N LYS A 207 11.76 -5.52 0.82
CA LYS A 207 10.99 -6.50 1.58
C LYS A 207 11.03 -6.19 3.08
N ASN A 208 9.96 -5.59 3.59
CA ASN A 208 9.86 -5.21 5.01
C ASN A 208 9.35 -6.38 5.88
N ASN A 209 10.27 -7.14 6.47
CA ASN A 209 9.96 -8.28 7.37
C ASN A 209 9.05 -7.95 8.58
N LYS A 210 8.81 -6.66 8.90
CA LYS A 210 7.84 -6.24 9.94
C LYS A 210 6.42 -6.07 9.38
N ALA A 211 6.28 -5.70 8.10
CA ALA A 211 5.00 -5.53 7.43
C ALA A 211 4.51 -6.90 6.95
N LYS A 212 3.99 -7.72 7.88
CA LYS A 212 3.41 -9.02 7.56
C LYS A 212 1.88 -8.95 7.56
N LEU A 213 1.26 -9.61 6.58
CA LEU A 213 -0.15 -9.94 6.65
C LEU A 213 -0.33 -11.11 7.62
N TYR A 214 -1.07 -10.88 8.70
CA TYR A 214 -1.36 -11.87 9.73
C TYR A 214 -2.78 -12.42 9.58
N TRP A 215 -2.93 -13.73 9.77
CA TRP A 215 -4.23 -14.36 10.01
C TRP A 215 -4.05 -15.47 11.06
N HIS A 216 -4.97 -15.56 12.01
CA HIS A 216 -4.81 -16.42 13.21
C HIS A 216 -3.47 -16.23 13.96
N ARG A 217 -2.95 -14.99 13.98
CA ARG A 217 -1.67 -14.57 14.58
C ARG A 217 -0.40 -15.17 13.93
N ILE A 218 -0.53 -15.94 12.85
CA ILE A 218 0.58 -16.38 12.00
C ILE A 218 0.75 -15.35 10.87
N GLY A 219 2.00 -14.93 10.60
CA GLY A 219 2.34 -13.94 9.57
C GLY A 219 3.09 -14.58 8.40
N PHE A 220 2.39 -14.82 7.28
CA PHE A 220 2.85 -15.65 6.15
C PHE A 220 3.28 -14.87 4.90
N LEU A 221 2.73 -13.69 4.66
CA LEU A 221 3.04 -12.86 3.49
C LEU A 221 3.64 -11.54 3.96
N THR A 222 4.70 -11.06 3.31
CA THR A 222 5.13 -9.66 3.41
C THR A 222 4.19 -8.79 2.58
N TYR A 223 3.80 -7.64 3.14
CA TYR A 223 3.06 -6.61 2.41
C TYR A 223 4.07 -5.69 1.74
N GLU A 224 4.11 -5.77 0.41
CA GLU A 224 5.06 -5.06 -0.45
C GLU A 224 4.25 -4.26 -1.49
N MET A 225 4.55 -2.97 -1.64
CA MET A 225 3.92 -2.16 -2.69
C MET A 225 4.58 -2.50 -4.03
N PRO A 226 3.81 -2.89 -5.07
CA PRO A 226 4.37 -3.21 -6.38
C PRO A 226 4.92 -1.96 -7.08
N PRO A 227 5.89 -2.11 -8.02
CA PRO A 227 6.48 -0.98 -8.74
C PRO A 227 5.47 -0.11 -9.50
N ASP A 228 4.35 -0.70 -9.94
CA ASP A 228 3.31 -0.03 -10.73
C ASP A 228 2.39 0.90 -9.91
N ILE A 229 2.60 1.05 -8.59
CA ILE A 229 1.97 2.10 -7.80
C ILE A 229 2.42 3.50 -8.26
N ILE A 230 3.66 3.64 -8.74
CA ILE A 230 4.21 4.95 -9.17
C ILE A 230 3.52 5.52 -10.41
N LEU A 231 2.73 4.68 -11.08
CA LEU A 231 1.95 4.97 -12.28
C LEU A 231 0.48 5.30 -11.95
N GLN A 232 0.14 5.47 -10.67
CA GLN A 232 -1.22 5.70 -10.17
C GLN A 232 -1.31 7.05 -9.43
N PRO A 233 -2.50 7.69 -9.37
CA PRO A 233 -2.68 9.01 -8.75
C PRO A 233 -2.78 8.99 -7.21
N ASP A 234 -2.62 7.84 -6.55
CA ASP A 234 -2.82 7.68 -5.10
C ASP A 234 -1.54 7.94 -4.30
N VAL A 235 -1.38 9.16 -3.78
CA VAL A 235 -0.16 9.65 -3.12
C VAL A 235 -0.33 9.75 -1.58
N HIS A 236 -1.12 8.87 -0.98
CA HIS A 236 -1.25 8.83 0.49
C HIS A 236 -0.02 8.17 1.17
N PRO A 237 0.38 8.58 2.39
CA PRO A 237 1.54 8.01 3.09
C PRO A 237 1.56 6.47 3.12
N GLY A 238 2.65 5.85 2.64
CA GLY A 238 2.77 4.40 2.48
C GLY A 238 2.37 3.86 1.10
N LYS A 239 1.69 4.64 0.24
CA LYS A 239 1.40 4.31 -1.16
C LYS A 239 2.59 4.63 -2.09
N CYS A 240 3.77 4.13 -1.74
CA CYS A 240 4.99 4.32 -2.54
C CYS A 240 5.68 2.99 -2.82
N TRP A 241 6.27 2.86 -4.00
CA TRP A 241 7.16 1.75 -4.31
C TRP A 241 8.49 1.99 -3.61
N ALA A 242 8.90 1.06 -2.77
CA ALA A 242 10.19 1.09 -2.10
C ALA A 242 11.17 0.11 -2.76
N PHE A 243 12.42 0.53 -2.97
CA PHE A 243 13.53 -0.33 -3.38
C PHE A 243 14.70 -0.21 -2.38
N PRO A 244 15.54 -1.26 -2.22
CA PRO A 244 16.60 -1.26 -1.20
C PRO A 244 17.72 -0.24 -1.50
N GLY A 245 18.25 0.37 -0.44
CA GLY A 245 19.32 1.36 -0.52
C GLY A 245 18.89 2.71 -1.12
N SER A 246 19.86 3.44 -1.68
CA SER A 246 19.71 4.78 -2.26
C SER A 246 19.75 4.81 -3.79
N GLN A 247 19.93 3.65 -4.44
CA GLN A 247 20.05 3.50 -5.89
C GLN A 247 19.12 2.40 -6.39
N GLY A 248 18.45 2.66 -7.52
CA GLY A 248 17.43 1.78 -8.08
C GLY A 248 16.89 2.32 -9.38
N HIS A 249 16.17 1.50 -10.13
CA HIS A 249 15.66 1.87 -11.44
C HIS A 249 14.38 1.13 -11.79
N VAL A 250 13.56 1.74 -12.64
CA VAL A 250 12.29 1.19 -13.14
C VAL A 250 12.16 1.48 -14.63
N LEU A 251 11.77 0.45 -15.39
CA LEU A 251 11.49 0.56 -16.81
C LEU A 251 9.98 0.63 -17.01
N ILE A 252 9.51 1.72 -17.62
CA ILE A 252 8.10 2.04 -17.81
C ILE A 252 7.79 2.01 -19.30
N LYS A 253 6.83 1.17 -19.69
CA LYS A 253 6.14 1.23 -20.97
C LYS A 253 5.04 2.29 -20.88
N LEU A 254 5.09 3.26 -21.78
CA LEU A 254 4.12 4.35 -21.86
C LEU A 254 2.82 3.89 -22.51
N ALA A 255 1.74 4.62 -22.24
CA ALA A 255 0.42 4.39 -22.83
C ALA A 255 0.39 4.53 -24.37
N GLY A 256 1.35 5.26 -24.95
CA GLY A 256 1.55 5.42 -26.39
C GLY A 256 2.96 5.89 -26.70
N ARG A 257 3.31 5.97 -27.99
CA ARG A 257 4.58 6.58 -28.43
C ARG A 257 4.50 8.09 -28.32
N ILE A 258 5.55 8.71 -27.78
CA ILE A 258 5.67 10.17 -27.67
C ILE A 258 7.06 10.66 -28.03
N MET A 259 7.18 11.94 -28.33
CA MET A 259 8.43 12.69 -28.13
C MET A 259 8.41 13.25 -26.69
N PRO A 260 9.16 12.70 -25.72
CA PRO A 260 9.12 13.18 -24.35
C PRO A 260 9.69 14.60 -24.24
N THR A 261 9.00 15.50 -23.55
CA THR A 261 9.42 16.89 -23.33
C THR A 261 9.72 17.18 -21.86
N ALA A 262 8.97 16.58 -20.94
CA ALA A 262 9.11 16.78 -19.51
C ALA A 262 8.73 15.52 -18.72
N ILE A 263 9.14 15.47 -17.46
CA ILE A 263 8.72 14.48 -16.48
C ILE A 263 8.22 15.19 -15.22
N THR A 264 7.37 14.53 -14.44
CA THR A 264 7.03 14.99 -13.09
C THR A 264 7.38 13.91 -12.08
N MET A 265 8.02 14.32 -10.99
CA MET A 265 8.28 13.49 -9.82
C MET A 265 7.51 14.06 -8.63
N GLU A 266 6.85 13.18 -7.87
CA GLU A 266 5.98 13.56 -6.78
C GLU A 266 6.28 12.70 -5.53
N HIS A 267 6.27 13.35 -4.36
CA HIS A 267 6.48 12.73 -3.06
C HIS A 267 5.63 13.44 -1.99
N ILE A 268 5.24 12.73 -0.93
CA ILE A 268 4.54 13.35 0.22
C ILE A 268 5.39 14.45 0.87
N SER A 269 4.74 15.42 1.52
CA SER A 269 5.43 16.45 2.32
C SER A 269 5.88 15.91 3.68
N GLU A 270 6.88 16.56 4.31
CA GLU A 270 7.32 16.21 5.68
C GLU A 270 6.18 16.35 6.70
N LYS A 271 5.21 17.25 6.47
CA LYS A 271 4.04 17.49 7.34
C LYS A 271 3.08 16.31 7.44
N VAL A 272 3.00 15.45 6.42
CA VAL A 272 2.13 14.26 6.40
C VAL A 272 2.91 12.95 6.54
N SER A 273 4.23 13.03 6.73
CA SER A 273 5.08 11.86 6.97
C SER A 273 4.96 11.39 8.44
N PRO A 274 4.61 10.11 8.72
CA PRO A 274 4.55 9.60 10.10
C PRO A 274 5.88 9.63 10.86
N SER A 275 7.00 9.86 10.17
CA SER A 275 8.34 10.04 10.77
C SER A 275 8.76 11.52 10.89
N GLY A 276 7.90 12.46 10.51
CA GLY A 276 8.20 13.90 10.49
C GLY A 276 9.29 14.33 9.49
N ASN A 277 9.71 13.44 8.57
CA ASN A 277 10.74 13.73 7.57
C ASN A 277 10.54 12.88 6.30
N ILE A 278 11.17 13.28 5.20
CA ILE A 278 11.18 12.53 3.93
C ILE A 278 12.59 12.14 3.47
N SER A 279 13.44 11.69 4.39
CA SER A 279 14.79 11.20 4.07
C SER A 279 14.82 10.05 3.04
N SER A 280 13.71 9.33 2.87
CA SER A 280 13.55 8.27 1.86
C SER A 280 13.09 8.76 0.49
N ALA A 281 12.88 10.06 0.31
CA ALA A 281 12.61 10.63 -1.01
C ALA A 281 13.82 10.45 -1.94
N PRO A 282 13.62 10.28 -3.26
CA PRO A 282 14.70 10.36 -4.24
C PRO A 282 15.38 11.73 -4.17
N LYS A 283 16.68 11.76 -4.48
CA LYS A 283 17.47 13.00 -4.58
C LYS A 283 17.94 13.17 -6.03
N GLU A 284 19.14 12.69 -6.38
CA GLU A 284 19.58 12.72 -7.77
C GLU A 284 18.94 11.58 -8.56
N PHE A 285 18.49 11.87 -9.79
CA PHE A 285 17.97 10.86 -10.70
C PHE A 285 18.26 11.23 -12.16
N SER A 286 18.27 10.22 -13.04
CA SER A 286 18.37 10.40 -14.49
C SER A 286 17.27 9.65 -15.23
N VAL A 287 16.90 10.16 -16.39
CA VAL A 287 15.82 9.64 -17.24
C VAL A 287 16.40 9.28 -18.60
N HIS A 288 16.10 8.07 -19.08
CA HIS A 288 16.60 7.53 -20.33
C HIS A 288 15.43 6.99 -21.16
N GLY A 289 15.39 7.28 -22.45
CA GLY A 289 14.49 6.62 -23.39
C GLY A 289 15.06 5.26 -23.80
N ILE A 290 14.20 4.28 -24.10
CA ILE A 290 14.65 3.01 -24.67
C ILE A 290 14.18 2.90 -26.13
N SER A 291 15.15 2.76 -27.04
CA SER A 291 14.89 2.55 -28.48
C SER A 291 14.29 1.16 -28.77
N LYS A 292 13.99 0.88 -30.05
CA LYS A 292 13.59 -0.46 -30.55
C LYS A 292 12.50 -1.17 -29.71
N GLN A 293 11.44 -0.43 -29.35
CA GLN A 293 10.28 -0.96 -28.59
C GLN A 293 10.65 -1.58 -27.23
N CYS A 294 11.44 -0.88 -26.42
CA CYS A 294 11.85 -1.28 -25.06
C CYS A 294 13.02 -2.26 -24.95
N ASP A 295 13.49 -2.84 -26.06
CA ASP A 295 14.62 -3.80 -26.10
C ASP A 295 15.92 -3.19 -26.69
N GLY A 296 15.94 -1.89 -26.96
CA GLY A 296 17.07 -1.19 -27.57
C GLY A 296 18.05 -0.53 -26.61
N GLU A 297 18.90 0.33 -27.17
CA GLU A 297 19.88 1.14 -26.44
C GLU A 297 19.21 2.23 -25.60
N GLU A 298 19.85 2.58 -24.48
CA GLU A 298 19.44 3.64 -23.55
C GLU A 298 19.87 5.03 -24.07
N ILE A 299 18.91 5.90 -24.36
CA ILE A 299 19.12 7.28 -24.82
C ILE A 299 18.96 8.22 -23.64
N PHE A 300 20.04 8.85 -23.16
CA PHE A 300 19.99 9.83 -22.08
C PHE A 300 19.10 11.04 -22.44
N LEU A 301 18.07 11.32 -21.63
CA LEU A 301 17.14 12.45 -21.81
C LEU A 301 17.41 13.59 -20.82
N GLY A 302 17.91 13.29 -19.62
CA GLY A 302 18.31 14.30 -18.65
C GLY A 302 18.69 13.74 -17.27
N GLN A 303 19.32 14.57 -16.46
CA GLN A 303 19.63 14.31 -15.05
C GLN A 303 19.24 15.49 -14.17
N PHE A 304 18.61 15.20 -13.02
CA PHE A 304 17.90 16.14 -12.18
C PHE A 304 18.09 15.85 -10.69
N ILE A 305 17.63 16.78 -9.84
CA ILE A 305 17.59 16.63 -8.39
C ILE A 305 16.18 16.97 -7.92
N TYR A 306 15.50 16.04 -7.24
CA TYR A 306 14.24 16.31 -6.54
C TYR A 306 14.53 17.03 -5.23
N ASP A 307 14.04 18.25 -5.07
CA ASP A 307 14.27 19.07 -3.87
C ASP A 307 13.24 18.75 -2.77
N LYS A 308 13.66 18.08 -1.71
CA LYS A 308 12.76 17.76 -0.59
C LYS A 308 12.20 18.98 0.17
N THR A 309 12.71 20.19 -0.08
CA THR A 309 12.27 21.44 0.57
C THR A 309 11.32 22.28 -0.28
N GLY A 310 11.19 21.96 -1.57
CA GLY A 310 10.30 22.62 -2.52
C GLY A 310 8.86 22.07 -2.53
N SER A 311 8.20 22.20 -3.67
CA SER A 311 6.86 21.63 -3.91
C SER A 311 6.87 20.11 -3.79
N THR A 312 5.76 19.51 -3.33
CA THR A 312 5.58 18.04 -3.35
C THR A 312 5.58 17.48 -4.76
N VAL A 313 5.02 18.23 -5.72
CA VAL A 313 4.97 17.92 -7.16
C VAL A 313 6.04 18.76 -7.86
N GLN A 314 6.99 18.13 -8.56
CA GLN A 314 8.08 18.81 -9.25
C GLN A 314 8.20 18.34 -10.70
N THR A 315 8.12 19.29 -11.62
CA THR A 315 8.21 19.07 -13.07
C THR A 315 9.59 19.46 -13.56
N PHE A 316 10.18 18.66 -14.45
CA PHE A 316 11.51 18.84 -14.99
C PHE A 316 11.47 18.70 -16.52
N GLU A 317 11.95 19.72 -17.23
CA GLU A 317 12.11 19.70 -18.69
C GLU A 317 13.30 18.83 -19.09
N LEU A 318 13.17 18.08 -20.18
CA LEU A 318 14.21 17.16 -20.62
C LEU A 318 15.33 17.90 -21.38
N GLN A 319 16.58 17.54 -21.07
CA GLN A 319 17.79 18.22 -21.53
C GLN A 319 18.18 17.85 -22.96
N ARG A 320 17.59 16.79 -23.53
CA ARG A 320 17.81 16.34 -24.90
C ARG A 320 16.50 15.97 -25.58
N ASN A 321 16.24 16.64 -26.70
CA ASN A 321 15.22 16.22 -27.66
C ASN A 321 15.65 14.89 -28.33
N VAL A 322 14.69 14.03 -28.61
CA VAL A 322 14.89 12.78 -29.36
C VAL A 322 14.44 12.92 -30.81
N SER A 323 15.08 12.15 -31.70
CA SER A 323 14.74 12.12 -33.13
C SER A 323 13.64 11.12 -33.48
N GLU A 324 13.30 10.21 -32.57
CA GLU A 324 12.32 9.12 -32.76
C GLU A 324 11.34 9.05 -31.58
N SER A 325 10.11 8.63 -31.84
CA SER A 325 9.07 8.52 -30.81
C SER A 325 9.26 7.29 -29.92
N LEU A 326 9.38 7.55 -28.61
CA LEU A 326 9.70 6.56 -27.59
C LEU A 326 8.44 5.93 -27.01
N LEU A 327 8.47 4.59 -26.87
CA LEU A 327 7.44 3.80 -26.18
C LEU A 327 7.83 3.45 -24.73
N CYS A 328 9.13 3.52 -24.40
CA CYS A 328 9.64 3.17 -23.09
C CYS A 328 10.60 4.23 -22.53
N VAL A 329 10.46 4.47 -21.22
CA VAL A 329 11.30 5.37 -20.43
C VAL A 329 11.79 4.64 -19.19
N LYS A 330 13.07 4.76 -18.89
CA LYS A 330 13.74 4.18 -17.72
C LYS A 330 14.17 5.28 -16.78
N LEU A 331 13.56 5.31 -15.60
CA LEU A 331 13.95 6.16 -14.48
C LEU A 331 15.06 5.46 -13.70
N LYS A 332 16.15 6.16 -13.41
CA LYS A 332 17.26 5.68 -12.57
C LYS A 332 17.48 6.65 -11.42
N ILE A 333 17.24 6.22 -10.19
CA ILE A 333 17.57 6.97 -8.98
C ILE A 333 19.04 6.70 -8.62
N LEU A 334 19.78 7.78 -8.39
CA LEU A 334 21.24 7.79 -8.18
C LEU A 334 21.60 8.03 -6.71
N SER A 335 20.73 8.75 -5.98
CA SER A 335 20.82 8.96 -4.53
C SER A 335 19.45 9.27 -3.91
N ASN A 336 19.37 9.26 -2.58
CA ASN A 336 18.19 9.64 -1.80
C ASN A 336 18.55 10.71 -0.76
N TRP A 337 17.55 11.22 -0.03
CA TRP A 337 17.73 12.23 1.02
C TRP A 337 18.24 11.70 2.37
N GLY A 338 19.03 10.61 2.34
CA GLY A 338 19.81 10.11 3.49
C GLY A 338 19.21 8.91 4.23
N HIS A 339 18.08 8.34 3.77
CA HIS A 339 17.49 7.18 4.44
C HIS A 339 18.31 5.89 4.18
N PRO A 340 18.81 5.19 5.23
CA PRO A 340 19.90 4.21 5.10
C PRO A 340 19.48 2.81 4.65
N LYS A 341 18.21 2.55 4.32
CA LYS A 341 17.70 1.19 4.03
C LYS A 341 16.93 1.04 2.73
N TYR A 342 16.22 2.09 2.32
CA TYR A 342 15.37 2.10 1.14
C TYR A 342 15.13 3.53 0.67
N THR A 343 14.71 3.66 -0.57
CA THR A 343 14.15 4.88 -1.17
C THR A 343 12.72 4.59 -1.61
N CYS A 344 11.81 5.57 -1.50
CA CYS A 344 10.41 5.40 -1.87
C CYS A 344 10.00 6.40 -2.96
N LEU A 345 9.36 5.90 -4.02
CA LEU A 345 8.79 6.68 -5.11
C LEU A 345 7.26 6.64 -5.00
N TYR A 346 6.60 7.80 -4.93
CA TYR A 346 5.14 7.87 -4.82
C TYR A 346 4.47 7.92 -6.19
N ARG A 347 4.75 8.94 -7.01
CA ARG A 347 4.26 9.01 -8.40
C ARG A 347 5.34 9.57 -9.33
N PHE A 348 5.43 9.00 -10.53
CA PHE A 348 6.29 9.45 -11.62
C PHE A 348 5.48 9.54 -12.90
N ARG A 349 5.61 10.66 -13.60
CA ARG A 349 4.79 11.02 -14.76
C ARG A 349 5.69 11.35 -15.94
N VAL A 350 5.25 11.04 -17.15
CA VAL A 350 6.00 11.38 -18.38
C VAL A 350 5.09 12.17 -19.32
N HIS A 351 5.61 13.29 -19.81
CA HIS A 351 4.90 14.27 -20.64
C HIS A 351 5.63 14.43 -21.98
N GLY A 352 4.87 14.72 -23.03
CA GLY A 352 5.38 14.84 -24.40
C GLY A 352 4.26 15.07 -25.40
N THR A 353 4.63 15.23 -26.67
CA THR A 353 3.66 15.19 -27.78
C THR A 353 3.54 13.75 -28.28
N PRO A 354 2.37 13.32 -28.80
CA PRO A 354 2.26 12.07 -29.54
C PRO A 354 3.33 11.97 -30.64
N GLY A 355 3.84 10.77 -30.88
CA GLY A 355 4.48 10.44 -32.15
C GLY A 355 3.44 10.13 -33.22
N GLU A 356 3.77 10.42 -34.46
CA GLU A 356 3.09 9.85 -35.65
C GLU A 356 3.34 8.32 -35.75
#